data_AF-A0A2S6R5K1-F1
#
_entry.id   AF-A0A2S6R5K1-F1
#
_cell.length_a   1.000
_cell.length_b   1.000
_cell.length_c   1.000
_cell.angle_alpha   90.00
_cell.angle_beta   90.00
_cell.angle_gamma   90.00
#
_symmetry.space_group_name_H-M   'P 1'
#
loop_
_entity.id
_entity.type
_entity.pdbx_description
1 polymer ?
#
loop_
_entity_poly.entity_id
_entity_poly.type
_entity_poly.pdbx_seq_one_letter_code
_entity_poly.pdbx_strand_id
1 'polypeptide(L)'
;MSATARHYYNAATETMSADELHVLQMDRLAGQLNYLVEHAPFYAEKFASVGTEPNDIRSPADLARLPFTEKSELRQSQAEESPVAGAVEEIGATLLPVGTGASDRLIASIQAMRATVLATTPSHAIYLAEIARNDLGVEPAKLGIKNVMVGAEPGGGVPEIRARIESEWNATCTESIGNVDVITIHSAECEAQDGCHFMVPDYLLMEIINPDSGSVIAPDQPELEGEMVFTHLDRACNPMLRFRSRDHVVMKTSACACGRTGPRLKCVGWTDDMLILRGVNVWPSAIKDVVMSFRPEISGEMVISLDTPGPKVTPPLRIKVE
;
A
#
# COMPACT_ATOMS: atom_id res chain seq x y z
N MET A 1 32.47 -1.49 13.28
CA MET A 1 31.12 -1.96 12.90
C MET A 1 31.12 -2.05 11.39
N SER A 2 31.11 -3.26 10.84
CA SER A 2 31.11 -3.47 9.39
C SER A 2 29.85 -2.83 8.81
N ALA A 3 30.00 -2.00 7.77
CA ALA A 3 28.87 -1.65 6.92
C ALA A 3 28.25 -2.96 6.45
N THR A 4 27.04 -3.26 6.91
CA THR A 4 26.25 -4.38 6.40
C THR A 4 26.12 -4.17 4.90
N ALA A 5 26.50 -5.17 4.10
CA ALA A 5 26.33 -5.11 2.66
C ALA A 5 24.85 -4.84 2.37
N ARG A 6 24.56 -3.79 1.60
CA ARG A 6 23.19 -3.46 1.19
C ARG A 6 22.71 -4.59 0.27
N HIS A 7 21.63 -5.26 0.67
CA HIS A 7 21.04 -6.34 -0.11
C HIS A 7 19.81 -5.81 -0.86
N TYR A 8 19.87 -5.86 -2.19
CA TYR A 8 18.76 -5.59 -3.10
C TYR A 8 18.39 -6.90 -3.78
N TYR A 9 17.10 -7.17 -3.95
CA TYR A 9 16.61 -8.35 -4.66
C TYR A 9 16.82 -8.17 -6.17
N ASN A 10 16.39 -7.02 -6.70
CA ASN A 10 16.60 -6.56 -8.06
C ASN A 10 17.35 -5.22 -8.04
N ALA A 11 18.68 -5.28 -7.86
CA ALA A 11 19.53 -4.09 -7.81
C ALA A 11 19.38 -3.20 -9.07
N ALA A 12 19.15 -3.80 -10.25
CA ALA A 12 19.03 -3.05 -11.50
C ALA A 12 17.84 -2.08 -11.47
N THR A 13 16.69 -2.52 -10.96
CA THR A 13 15.50 -1.66 -10.83
C THR A 13 15.52 -0.84 -9.55
N GLU A 14 15.91 -1.42 -8.40
CA GLU A 14 15.82 -0.80 -7.08
C GLU A 14 16.77 0.41 -6.90
N THR A 15 17.84 0.49 -7.70
CA THR A 15 18.79 1.60 -7.66
C THR A 15 18.89 2.38 -8.99
N MET A 16 17.95 2.14 -9.92
CA MET A 16 17.92 2.79 -11.24
C MET A 16 17.77 4.31 -11.11
N SER A 17 18.44 5.08 -11.97
CA SER A 17 18.21 6.54 -12.00
C SER A 17 16.80 6.87 -12.51
N ALA A 18 16.29 8.05 -12.17
CA ALA A 18 14.97 8.49 -12.64
C ALA A 18 14.89 8.57 -14.17
N ASP A 19 15.96 8.98 -14.84
CA ASP A 19 16.02 9.10 -16.30
C ASP A 19 16.00 7.71 -16.99
N GLU A 20 16.79 6.76 -16.48
CA GLU A 20 16.80 5.38 -16.98
C GLU A 20 15.44 4.70 -16.74
N LEU A 21 14.85 4.91 -15.57
CA LEU A 21 13.53 4.37 -15.23
C LEU A 21 12.46 4.93 -16.17
N HIS A 22 12.50 6.24 -16.45
CA HIS A 22 11.58 6.87 -17.38
C HIS A 22 11.65 6.23 -18.78
N VAL A 23 12.86 6.00 -19.31
CA VAL A 23 13.05 5.33 -20.60
C VAL A 23 12.47 3.92 -20.60
N LEU A 24 12.74 3.13 -19.55
CA LEU A 24 12.20 1.78 -19.40
C LEU A 24 10.67 1.76 -19.34
N GLN A 25 10.09 2.68 -18.56
CA GLN A 25 8.64 2.80 -18.43
C GLN A 25 7.97 3.17 -19.75
N MET A 26 8.59 4.03 -20.57
CA MET A 26 8.04 4.41 -21.87
C MET A 26 8.03 3.28 -22.89
N ASP A 27 9.10 2.49 -22.94
CA ASP A 27 9.18 1.31 -23.80
C ASP A 27 8.09 0.28 -23.43
N ARG A 28 7.98 -0.05 -22.14
CA ARG A 28 6.97 -1.00 -21.65
C ARG A 28 5.54 -0.48 -21.82
N LEU A 29 5.30 0.80 -21.54
CA LEU A 29 3.98 1.42 -21.71
C LEU A 29 3.51 1.29 -23.17
N ALA A 30 4.37 1.62 -24.14
CA ALA A 30 4.03 1.49 -25.55
C ALA A 30 3.67 0.04 -25.93
N GLY A 31 4.45 -0.95 -25.43
CA GLY A 31 4.14 -2.37 -25.60
C GLY A 31 2.77 -2.75 -25.04
N GLN A 32 2.49 -2.34 -23.80
CA GLN A 32 1.25 -2.65 -23.10
C GLN A 32 0.01 -2.02 -23.77
N LEU A 33 0.11 -0.78 -24.24
CA LEU A 33 -1.01 -0.11 -24.93
C LEU A 33 -1.37 -0.80 -26.25
N ASN A 34 -0.36 -1.23 -27.02
CA ASN A 34 -0.58 -1.98 -28.25
C ASN A 34 -1.25 -3.33 -27.98
N TYR A 35 -0.74 -4.08 -26.99
CA TYR A 35 -1.35 -5.34 -26.56
C TYR A 35 -2.81 -5.14 -26.16
N LEU A 36 -3.10 -4.07 -25.41
CA LEU A 36 -4.44 -3.75 -24.90
C LEU A 36 -5.47 -3.48 -25.98
N VAL A 37 -5.14 -2.63 -26.95
CA VAL A 37 -6.04 -2.33 -28.07
C VAL A 37 -6.29 -3.56 -28.93
N GLU A 38 -5.29 -4.43 -29.09
CA GLU A 38 -5.41 -5.66 -29.89
C GLU A 38 -6.23 -6.76 -29.18
N HIS A 39 -6.09 -6.90 -27.86
CA HIS A 39 -6.60 -8.09 -27.15
C HIS A 39 -7.76 -7.82 -26.19
N ALA A 40 -8.09 -6.56 -25.87
CA ALA A 40 -9.13 -6.22 -24.92
C ALA A 40 -10.19 -5.28 -25.54
N PRO A 41 -11.34 -5.81 -26.01
CA PRO A 41 -12.41 -5.00 -26.63
C PRO A 41 -12.87 -3.80 -25.79
N PHE A 42 -12.91 -3.96 -24.46
CA PHE A 42 -13.19 -2.88 -23.51
C PHE A 42 -12.25 -1.67 -23.69
N TYR A 43 -10.94 -1.91 -23.82
CA TYR A 43 -9.97 -0.84 -24.00
C TYR A 43 -9.98 -0.26 -25.41
N ALA A 44 -10.23 -1.09 -26.44
CA ALA A 44 -10.41 -0.59 -27.82
C ALA A 44 -11.57 0.42 -27.93
N GLU A 45 -12.72 0.12 -27.30
CA GLU A 45 -13.86 1.05 -27.24
C GLU A 45 -13.52 2.34 -26.49
N LYS A 46 -12.76 2.22 -25.40
CA LYS A 46 -12.34 3.36 -24.57
C LYS A 46 -11.39 4.31 -25.32
N PHE A 47 -10.42 3.77 -26.06
CA PHE A 47 -9.53 4.55 -26.94
C PHE A 47 -10.33 5.26 -28.06
N ALA A 48 -11.25 4.53 -28.70
CA ALA A 48 -12.12 5.09 -29.73
C ALA A 48 -13.02 6.23 -29.21
N SER A 49 -13.48 6.14 -27.96
CA SER A 49 -14.36 7.14 -27.34
C SER A 49 -13.72 8.53 -27.21
N VAL A 50 -12.38 8.58 -27.11
CA VAL A 50 -11.59 9.81 -27.00
C VAL A 50 -10.74 10.09 -28.24
N GLY A 51 -10.90 9.29 -29.30
CA GLY A 51 -10.18 9.45 -30.57
C GLY A 51 -8.65 9.46 -30.43
N THR A 52 -8.10 8.68 -29.50
CA THR A 52 -6.66 8.58 -29.24
C THR A 52 -6.19 7.17 -29.62
N GLU A 53 -5.09 7.06 -30.35
CA GLU A 53 -4.44 5.78 -30.72
C GLU A 53 -3.27 5.48 -29.76
N PRO A 54 -2.84 4.21 -29.57
CA PRO A 54 -1.68 3.88 -28.73
C PRO A 54 -0.42 4.70 -29.04
N ASN A 55 -0.14 4.94 -30.32
CA ASN A 55 1.03 5.70 -30.79
C ASN A 55 0.96 7.22 -30.51
N ASP A 56 -0.19 7.71 -30.05
CA ASP A 56 -0.37 9.09 -29.60
C ASP A 56 0.08 9.29 -28.14
N ILE A 57 0.34 8.21 -27.40
CA ILE A 57 0.87 8.24 -26.03
C ILE A 57 2.39 8.10 -26.10
N ARG A 58 3.10 9.22 -26.01
CA ARG A 58 4.57 9.27 -26.14
C ARG A 58 5.29 9.60 -24.83
N SER A 59 4.52 9.87 -23.79
CA SER A 59 4.99 10.24 -22.45
C SER A 59 3.94 9.86 -21.39
N PRO A 60 4.30 9.75 -20.08
CA PRO A 60 3.32 9.58 -19.02
C PRO A 60 2.25 10.68 -19.02
N ALA A 61 2.61 11.90 -19.43
CA ALA A 61 1.69 13.02 -19.49
C ALA A 61 0.56 12.81 -20.50
N ASP A 62 0.81 12.06 -21.58
CA ASP A 62 -0.19 11.77 -22.60
C ASP A 62 -1.26 10.81 -22.11
N LEU A 63 -0.96 9.99 -21.08
CA LEU A 63 -1.95 9.11 -20.45
C LEU A 63 -3.15 9.90 -19.92
N ALA A 64 -2.96 11.17 -19.55
CA ALA A 64 -4.04 12.06 -19.13
C ALA A 64 -5.18 12.21 -20.16
N ARG A 65 -4.93 11.85 -21.42
CA ARG A 65 -5.92 11.85 -22.51
C ARG A 65 -6.85 10.63 -22.47
N LEU A 66 -6.50 9.57 -21.74
CA LEU A 66 -7.29 8.36 -21.59
C LEU A 66 -8.28 8.51 -20.42
N PRO A 67 -9.51 7.97 -20.53
CA PRO A 67 -10.45 7.99 -19.42
C PRO A 67 -10.00 7.06 -18.27
N PHE A 68 -10.35 7.40 -17.03
CA PHE A 68 -10.10 6.54 -15.86
C PHE A 68 -10.86 5.21 -15.95
N THR A 69 -10.29 4.16 -15.36
CA THR A 69 -10.99 2.87 -15.13
C THR A 69 -11.41 2.80 -13.68
N GLU A 70 -12.70 2.54 -13.40
CA GLU A 70 -13.27 2.56 -12.05
C GLU A 70 -13.58 1.16 -11.50
N LYS A 71 -13.59 1.04 -10.16
CA LYS A 71 -13.85 -0.22 -9.44
C LYS A 71 -15.22 -0.85 -9.75
N SER A 72 -16.21 -0.03 -10.13
CA SER A 72 -17.53 -0.47 -10.57
C SER A 72 -17.49 -1.27 -11.89
N GLU A 73 -16.48 -1.03 -12.73
CA GLU A 73 -16.31 -1.66 -14.04
C GLU A 73 -15.59 -3.02 -13.96
N LEU A 74 -15.02 -3.38 -12.79
CA LEU A 74 -14.13 -4.54 -12.61
C LEU A 74 -14.78 -5.78 -12.01
N ARG A 75 -16.08 -5.75 -11.67
CA ARG A 75 -16.74 -6.84 -10.91
C ARG A 75 -17.17 -8.06 -11.73
N GLN A 76 -16.37 -8.49 -12.70
CA GLN A 76 -16.54 -9.81 -13.29
C GLN A 76 -15.20 -10.35 -13.78
N SER A 77 -14.58 -11.22 -12.98
CA SER A 77 -13.50 -12.17 -13.33
C SER A 77 -12.32 -12.09 -12.36
N GLN A 78 -12.28 -12.91 -11.30
CA GLN A 78 -11.04 -13.47 -10.73
C GLN A 78 -11.34 -14.74 -9.91
N ALA A 79 -10.69 -15.85 -10.25
CA ALA A 79 -10.29 -16.92 -9.33
C ALA A 79 -9.50 -17.96 -10.12
N GLU A 80 -8.18 -18.06 -9.91
CA GLU A 80 -7.38 -19.28 -10.05
C GLU A 80 -5.92 -18.92 -9.71
N GLU A 81 -5.43 -19.51 -8.60
CA GLU A 81 -4.09 -19.39 -8.00
C GLU A 81 -3.68 -18.07 -7.31
N SER A 82 -2.97 -18.21 -6.18
CA SER A 82 -2.51 -17.10 -5.34
C SER A 82 -1.08 -16.72 -5.71
N PRO A 83 -0.84 -15.54 -6.34
CA PRO A 83 0.51 -15.12 -6.76
C PRO A 83 1.46 -14.86 -5.58
N VAL A 84 0.93 -14.71 -4.36
CA VAL A 84 1.72 -14.42 -3.16
C VAL A 84 2.55 -15.64 -2.72
N ALA A 85 2.04 -16.86 -2.88
CA ALA A 85 2.75 -18.07 -2.45
C ALA A 85 4.04 -18.28 -3.25
N GLY A 86 3.97 -18.19 -4.57
CA GLY A 86 5.14 -18.29 -5.45
C GLY A 86 6.18 -17.20 -5.18
N ALA A 87 5.74 -15.96 -4.94
CA ALA A 87 6.64 -14.86 -4.61
C ALA A 87 7.42 -15.09 -3.30
N VAL A 88 6.78 -15.66 -2.27
CA VAL A 88 7.43 -15.98 -0.98
C VAL A 88 8.45 -17.10 -1.14
N GLU A 89 8.16 -18.11 -1.96
CA GLU A 89 9.10 -19.21 -2.23
C GLU A 89 10.31 -18.74 -3.05
N GLU A 90 10.10 -17.87 -4.03
CA GLU A 90 11.16 -17.31 -4.89
C GLU A 90 12.21 -16.52 -4.08
N ILE A 91 11.79 -15.79 -3.03
CA ILE A 91 12.71 -15.09 -2.13
C ILE A 91 13.40 -16.02 -1.11
N GLY A 92 13.19 -17.33 -1.23
CA GLY A 92 13.81 -18.36 -0.38
C GLY A 92 13.14 -18.54 0.98
N ALA A 93 11.89 -18.09 1.14
CA ALA A 93 11.12 -18.26 2.36
C ALA A 93 10.09 -19.39 2.23
N THR A 94 9.65 -19.92 3.38
CA THR A 94 8.57 -20.91 3.43
C THR A 94 7.28 -20.24 3.89
N LEU A 95 6.24 -20.31 3.06
CA LEU A 95 4.91 -19.81 3.43
C LEU A 95 4.19 -20.79 4.37
N LEU A 96 3.69 -20.28 5.49
CA LEU A 96 2.79 -21.01 6.39
C LEU A 96 1.37 -20.41 6.29
N PRO A 97 0.50 -20.91 5.39
CA PRO A 97 -0.78 -20.27 5.10
C PRO A 97 -1.85 -20.66 6.13
N VAL A 98 -1.72 -20.17 7.37
CA VAL A 98 -2.68 -20.48 8.45
C VAL A 98 -3.99 -19.70 8.31
N GLY A 99 -3.95 -18.50 7.71
CA GLY A 99 -5.11 -17.62 7.54
C GLY A 99 -5.53 -16.91 8.83
N THR A 100 -6.62 -16.14 8.74
CA THR A 100 -7.23 -15.44 9.89
C THR A 100 -8.28 -16.32 10.59
N GLY A 101 -8.49 -16.11 11.89
CA GLY A 101 -9.57 -16.76 12.66
C GLY A 101 -9.21 -18.05 13.40
N ALA A 102 -7.98 -18.56 13.26
CA ALA A 102 -7.47 -19.71 14.01
C ALA A 102 -6.20 -19.30 14.79
N SER A 103 -6.35 -18.36 15.73
CA SER A 103 -5.24 -17.74 16.47
C SER A 103 -4.39 -18.75 17.23
N ASP A 104 -5.03 -19.72 17.88
CA ASP A 104 -4.37 -20.84 18.57
C ASP A 104 -3.50 -21.68 17.61
N ARG A 105 -4.05 -22.05 16.45
CA ARG A 105 -3.33 -22.78 15.41
C ARG A 105 -2.18 -21.97 14.83
N LEU A 106 -2.35 -20.66 14.69
CA LEU A 106 -1.31 -19.76 14.20
C LEU A 106 -0.14 -19.71 15.18
N ILE A 107 -0.40 -19.47 16.48
CA ILE A 107 0.65 -19.46 17.51
C ILE A 107 1.35 -20.82 17.61
N ALA A 108 0.59 -21.93 17.58
CA ALA A 108 1.16 -23.27 17.57
C ALA A 108 2.05 -23.52 16.34
N SER A 109 1.65 -23.01 15.16
CA SER A 109 2.43 -23.13 13.93
C SER A 109 3.73 -22.33 14.00
N ILE A 110 3.70 -21.11 14.58
CA ILE A 110 4.90 -20.31 14.83
C ILE A 110 5.89 -21.09 15.69
N GLN A 111 5.43 -21.71 16.78
CA GLN A 111 6.28 -22.49 17.69
C GLN A 111 6.86 -23.74 17.03
N ALA A 112 6.01 -24.53 16.36
CA ALA A 112 6.40 -25.80 15.75
C ALA A 112 7.37 -25.62 14.59
N MET A 113 7.10 -24.63 13.73
CA MET A 113 7.90 -24.37 12.53
C MET A 113 9.03 -23.35 12.76
N ARG A 114 9.07 -22.72 13.95
CA ARG A 114 9.99 -21.63 14.29
C ARG A 114 9.95 -20.51 13.27
N ALA A 115 8.74 -20.04 12.97
CA ALA A 115 8.53 -18.94 12.03
C ALA A 115 9.31 -17.70 12.49
N THR A 116 9.89 -16.97 11.52
CA THR A 116 10.71 -15.78 11.80
C THR A 116 10.06 -14.48 11.33
N VAL A 117 9.00 -14.57 10.52
CA VAL A 117 8.26 -13.42 9.98
C VAL A 117 6.78 -13.65 10.19
N LEU A 118 6.08 -12.64 10.68
CA LEU A 118 4.62 -12.60 10.76
C LEU A 118 4.09 -11.54 9.79
N ALA A 119 3.33 -11.96 8.78
CA ALA A 119 2.63 -11.05 7.86
C ALA A 119 1.16 -10.94 8.25
N THR A 120 0.67 -9.75 8.58
CA THR A 120 -0.65 -9.54 9.19
C THR A 120 -1.13 -8.09 9.07
N THR A 121 -2.32 -7.75 9.57
CA THR A 121 -2.69 -6.35 9.83
C THR A 121 -2.14 -5.87 11.18
N PRO A 122 -1.89 -4.56 11.37
CA PRO A 122 -1.50 -3.97 12.66
C PRO A 122 -2.41 -4.36 13.83
N SER A 123 -3.72 -4.23 13.68
CA SER A 123 -4.70 -4.58 14.73
C SER A 123 -4.64 -6.07 15.07
N HIS A 124 -4.52 -6.94 14.07
CA HIS A 124 -4.44 -8.37 14.28
C HIS A 124 -3.12 -8.80 14.93
N ALA A 125 -2.00 -8.13 14.64
CA ALA A 125 -0.72 -8.38 15.31
C ALA A 125 -0.83 -8.15 16.83
N ILE A 126 -1.50 -7.07 17.22
CA ILE A 126 -1.75 -6.73 18.63
C ILE A 126 -2.70 -7.76 19.27
N TYR A 127 -3.81 -8.05 18.61
CA TYR A 127 -4.78 -9.04 19.09
C TYR A 127 -4.16 -10.43 19.29
N LEU A 128 -3.33 -10.89 18.34
CA LEU A 128 -2.62 -12.16 18.46
C LEU A 128 -1.67 -12.19 19.66
N ALA A 129 -1.01 -11.08 19.99
CA ALA A 129 -0.15 -10.98 21.16
C ALA A 129 -0.97 -11.11 22.46
N GLU A 130 -2.14 -10.49 22.52
CA GLU A 130 -3.07 -10.59 23.65
C GLU A 130 -3.59 -12.02 23.82
N ILE A 131 -4.04 -12.67 22.73
CA ILE A 131 -4.52 -14.07 22.76
C ILE A 131 -3.41 -15.03 23.19
N ALA A 132 -2.21 -14.89 22.61
CA ALA A 132 -1.08 -15.73 22.97
C ALA A 132 -0.78 -15.65 24.47
N ARG A 133 -0.77 -14.44 25.04
CA ARG A 133 -0.47 -14.22 26.46
C ARG A 133 -1.60 -14.67 27.37
N ASN A 134 -2.81 -14.19 27.13
CA ASN A 134 -3.93 -14.30 28.06
C ASN A 134 -4.63 -15.66 27.99
N ASP A 135 -4.78 -16.21 26.78
CA ASP A 135 -5.59 -17.41 26.55
C ASP A 135 -4.71 -18.65 26.43
N LEU A 136 -3.50 -18.51 25.87
CA LEU A 136 -2.60 -19.64 25.61
C LEU A 136 -1.41 -19.71 26.58
N GLY A 137 -1.19 -18.68 27.41
CA GLY A 137 -0.07 -18.64 28.35
C GLY A 137 1.31 -18.58 27.69
N VAL A 138 1.38 -18.12 26.44
CA VAL A 138 2.59 -18.01 25.63
C VAL A 138 3.03 -16.55 25.56
N GLU A 139 4.29 -16.26 25.90
CA GLU A 139 4.84 -14.92 25.75
C GLU A 139 5.21 -14.63 24.28
N PRO A 140 4.56 -13.67 23.60
CA PRO A 140 4.78 -13.44 22.17
C PRO A 140 6.22 -13.03 21.85
N ALA A 141 6.84 -12.21 22.70
CA ALA A 141 8.24 -11.79 22.58
C ALA A 141 9.27 -12.95 22.59
N LYS A 142 8.85 -14.15 23.02
CA LYS A 142 9.70 -15.35 23.06
C LYS A 142 9.47 -16.30 21.88
N LEU A 143 8.57 -15.98 20.96
CA LEU A 143 8.22 -16.83 19.81
C LEU A 143 9.28 -16.85 18.70
N GLY A 144 10.27 -15.95 18.75
CA GLY A 144 11.38 -15.93 17.79
C GLY A 144 11.08 -15.24 16.46
N ILE A 145 9.93 -14.54 16.38
CA ILE A 145 9.63 -13.62 15.28
C ILE A 145 10.67 -12.50 15.28
N LYS A 146 11.21 -12.19 14.11
CA LYS A 146 12.22 -11.15 13.89
C LYS A 146 11.65 -9.92 13.20
N ASN A 147 10.66 -10.14 12.34
CA ASN A 147 9.95 -9.07 11.64
C ASN A 147 8.44 -9.31 11.66
N VAL A 148 7.67 -8.28 11.98
CA VAL A 148 6.22 -8.23 11.81
C VAL A 148 5.95 -7.29 10.63
N MET A 149 5.60 -7.87 9.48
CA MET A 149 5.23 -7.12 8.29
C MET A 149 3.73 -6.84 8.34
N VAL A 150 3.37 -5.56 8.33
CA VAL A 150 1.98 -5.12 8.42
C VAL A 150 1.50 -4.42 7.15
N GLY A 151 0.19 -4.47 6.90
CA GLY A 151 -0.44 -3.80 5.78
C GLY A 151 -1.96 -3.94 5.81
N ALA A 152 -2.61 -3.68 4.67
CA ALA A 152 -4.06 -3.68 4.45
C ALA A 152 -4.88 -2.64 5.23
N GLU A 153 -4.36 -2.10 6.32
CA GLU A 153 -4.91 -0.96 7.05
C GLU A 153 -3.76 -0.03 7.52
N PRO A 154 -4.03 1.27 7.75
CA PRO A 154 -3.04 2.17 8.32
C PRO A 154 -2.61 1.71 9.72
N GLY A 155 -1.31 1.72 10.00
CA GLY A 155 -0.83 1.55 11.37
C GLY A 155 0.67 1.29 11.50
N GLY A 156 1.28 0.59 10.55
CA GLY A 156 2.72 0.33 10.56
C GLY A 156 3.55 1.61 10.50
N GLY A 157 3.06 2.63 9.82
CA GLY A 157 3.64 3.98 9.74
C GLY A 157 3.20 4.97 10.84
N VAL A 158 2.43 4.50 11.83
CA VAL A 158 2.02 5.28 13.01
C VAL A 158 2.95 4.94 14.19
N PRO A 159 3.75 5.89 14.72
CA PRO A 159 4.81 5.61 15.70
C PRO A 159 4.34 4.83 16.93
N GLU A 160 3.18 5.17 17.49
CA GLU A 160 2.63 4.57 18.70
C GLU A 160 2.19 3.11 18.46
N ILE A 161 1.55 2.86 17.31
CA ILE A 161 1.10 1.50 16.92
C ILE A 161 2.32 0.63 16.63
N ARG A 162 3.30 1.15 15.88
CA ARG A 162 4.57 0.49 15.60
C ARG A 162 5.28 0.11 16.89
N ALA A 163 5.52 1.07 17.79
CA ALA A 163 6.21 0.83 19.05
C ALA A 163 5.52 -0.24 19.91
N ARG A 164 4.19 -0.28 19.90
CA ARG A 164 3.42 -1.34 20.55
C ARG A 164 3.70 -2.70 19.92
N ILE A 165 3.58 -2.84 18.60
CA ILE A 165 3.83 -4.12 17.89
C ILE A 165 5.26 -4.60 18.15
N GLU A 166 6.25 -3.70 18.04
CA GLU A 166 7.66 -4.03 18.26
C GLU A 166 7.92 -4.48 19.70
N SER A 167 7.28 -3.85 20.69
CA SER A 167 7.36 -4.25 22.09
C SER A 167 6.68 -5.60 22.36
N GLU A 168 5.48 -5.82 21.82
CA GLU A 168 4.72 -7.06 22.06
C GLU A 168 5.45 -8.28 21.49
N TRP A 169 6.05 -8.15 20.30
CA TRP A 169 6.68 -9.25 19.58
C TRP A 169 8.20 -9.32 19.72
N ASN A 170 8.84 -8.29 20.30
CA ASN A 170 10.30 -8.13 20.33
C ASN A 170 10.92 -8.30 18.93
N ALA A 171 10.31 -7.65 17.95
CA ALA A 171 10.59 -7.77 16.52
C ALA A 171 10.54 -6.40 15.86
N THR A 172 11.20 -6.23 14.72
CA THR A 172 11.02 -5.01 13.90
C THR A 172 9.64 -5.02 13.25
N CYS A 173 8.96 -3.88 13.22
CA CYS A 173 7.68 -3.74 12.52
C CYS A 173 7.88 -2.93 11.22
N THR A 174 7.49 -3.51 10.09
CA THR A 174 7.62 -2.89 8.76
C THR A 174 6.25 -2.79 8.09
N GLU A 175 5.98 -1.66 7.44
CA GLU A 175 4.73 -1.44 6.71
C GLU A 175 4.85 -1.82 5.22
N SER A 176 3.72 -2.20 4.64
CA SER A 176 3.53 -2.47 3.22
C SER A 176 2.21 -1.90 2.74
N ILE A 177 2.20 -1.45 1.47
CA ILE A 177 1.04 -0.86 0.81
C ILE A 177 0.76 -1.65 -0.46
N GLY A 178 -0.50 -1.93 -0.69
CA GLY A 178 -0.95 -2.77 -1.78
C GLY A 178 -2.41 -2.56 -2.13
N ASN A 179 -2.79 -3.02 -3.31
CA ASN A 179 -4.15 -2.93 -3.81
C ASN A 179 -4.46 -4.17 -4.65
N VAL A 180 -5.39 -5.01 -4.19
CA VAL A 180 -5.71 -6.30 -4.83
C VAL A 180 -6.13 -6.17 -6.30
N ASP A 181 -6.70 -5.03 -6.70
CA ASP A 181 -7.14 -4.80 -8.07
C ASP A 181 -5.93 -4.58 -9.01
N VAL A 182 -4.84 -4.01 -8.48
CA VAL A 182 -3.63 -3.65 -9.22
C VAL A 182 -2.50 -4.65 -8.99
N ILE A 183 -1.97 -4.69 -7.76
CA ILE A 183 -0.96 -5.65 -7.33
C ILE A 183 -1.03 -5.78 -5.80
N THR A 184 -0.95 -7.01 -5.30
CA THR A 184 -1.21 -7.32 -3.89
C THR A 184 -0.39 -6.47 -2.93
N ILE A 185 0.89 -6.20 -3.25
CA ILE A 185 1.78 -5.29 -2.53
C ILE A 185 2.65 -4.60 -3.59
N HIS A 186 2.54 -3.27 -3.71
CA HIS A 186 3.41 -2.49 -4.61
C HIS A 186 4.52 -1.73 -3.87
N SER A 187 4.34 -1.49 -2.57
CA SER A 187 5.29 -0.71 -1.78
C SER A 187 5.58 -1.36 -0.43
N ALA A 188 6.81 -1.20 0.06
CA ALA A 188 7.22 -1.73 1.36
C ALA A 188 8.29 -0.83 2.01
N GLU A 189 8.30 -0.77 3.34
CA GLU A 189 9.35 -0.07 4.09
C GLU A 189 10.70 -0.78 3.98
N CYS A 190 11.77 0.01 3.99
CA CYS A 190 13.13 -0.47 4.20
C CYS A 190 13.54 -0.33 5.68
N GLU A 191 14.78 -0.68 5.99
CA GLU A 191 15.35 -0.64 7.33
C GLU A 191 15.44 0.78 7.92
N ALA A 192 15.29 1.82 7.09
CA ALA A 192 15.20 3.20 7.56
C ALA A 192 13.83 3.55 8.18
N GLN A 193 12.80 2.72 7.93
CA GLN A 193 11.43 2.88 8.44
C GLN A 193 10.85 4.31 8.30
N ASP A 194 11.18 4.96 7.16
CA ASP A 194 10.79 6.33 6.79
C ASP A 194 9.89 6.30 5.55
N GLY A 195 8.83 5.49 5.60
CA GLY A 195 7.86 5.31 4.51
C GLY A 195 8.21 4.17 3.56
N CYS A 196 7.18 3.72 2.83
CA CYS A 196 7.23 2.55 1.96
C CYS A 196 7.78 2.91 0.58
N HIS A 197 8.94 2.37 0.20
CA HIS A 197 9.42 2.52 -1.18
C HIS A 197 8.44 1.93 -2.17
N PHE A 198 8.21 2.61 -3.30
CA PHE A 198 7.53 2.01 -4.44
C PHE A 198 8.46 1.01 -5.12
N MET A 199 8.14 -0.29 -5.02
CA MET A 199 9.09 -1.38 -5.31
C MET A 199 8.96 -1.97 -6.71
N VAL A 200 7.90 -1.61 -7.43
CA VAL A 200 7.57 -2.19 -8.75
C VAL A 200 7.50 -1.14 -9.86
N PRO A 201 8.45 -0.19 -9.95
CA PRO A 201 8.34 0.93 -10.88
C PRO A 201 8.50 0.51 -12.35
N ASP A 202 9.00 -0.69 -12.59
CA ASP A 202 9.14 -1.27 -13.92
C ASP A 202 7.87 -2.02 -14.37
N TYR A 203 6.98 -2.37 -13.44
CA TYR A 203 5.72 -3.08 -13.72
C TYR A 203 4.49 -2.17 -13.61
N LEU A 204 4.56 -1.15 -12.76
CA LEU A 204 3.52 -0.16 -12.55
C LEU A 204 4.08 1.26 -12.72
N LEU A 205 3.39 2.03 -13.55
CA LEU A 205 3.52 3.48 -13.54
C LEU A 205 2.56 4.05 -12.50
N MET A 206 3.12 4.80 -11.55
CA MET A 206 2.38 5.48 -10.49
C MET A 206 2.34 6.99 -10.78
N GLU A 207 1.13 7.54 -10.82
CA GLU A 207 0.89 8.98 -10.84
C GLU A 207 0.32 9.42 -9.47
N ILE A 208 0.65 10.63 -9.02
CA ILE A 208 -0.04 11.30 -7.92
C ILE A 208 -0.90 12.40 -8.53
N ILE A 209 -2.21 12.39 -8.26
CA ILE A 209 -3.14 13.39 -8.79
C ILE A 209 -3.76 14.24 -7.68
N ASN A 210 -4.22 15.43 -8.03
CA ASN A 210 -5.21 16.13 -7.23
C ASN A 210 -6.55 15.39 -7.37
N PRO A 211 -7.20 14.97 -6.27
CA PRO A 211 -8.40 14.13 -6.34
C PRO A 211 -9.62 14.85 -6.92
N ASP A 212 -9.71 16.17 -6.78
CA ASP A 212 -10.84 16.99 -7.24
C ASP A 212 -10.73 17.31 -8.74
N SER A 213 -9.55 17.76 -9.19
CA SER A 213 -9.34 18.14 -10.59
C SER A 213 -8.93 16.97 -11.49
N GLY A 214 -8.38 15.89 -10.92
CA GLY A 214 -7.77 14.80 -11.67
C GLY A 214 -6.43 15.13 -12.32
N SER A 215 -5.88 16.33 -12.08
CA SER A 215 -4.60 16.75 -12.65
C SER A 215 -3.42 16.10 -11.94
N VAL A 216 -2.44 15.63 -12.70
CA VAL A 216 -1.19 15.07 -12.18
C VAL A 216 -0.38 16.16 -11.45
N ILE A 217 0.13 15.81 -10.28
CA ILE A 217 1.02 16.64 -9.47
C ILE A 217 2.46 16.25 -9.82
N ALA A 218 3.25 17.22 -10.27
CA ALA A 218 4.66 16.99 -10.59
C ALA A 218 5.45 16.66 -9.31
N PRO A 219 6.39 15.69 -9.34
CA PRO A 219 7.23 15.35 -8.19
C PRO A 219 8.42 16.32 -8.06
N ASP A 220 8.17 17.62 -8.12
CA ASP A 220 9.18 18.68 -8.08
C ASP A 220 9.52 19.16 -6.66
N GLN A 221 8.75 18.70 -5.67
CA GLN A 221 8.92 18.98 -4.26
C GLN A 221 9.49 17.77 -3.50
N PRO A 222 10.23 17.98 -2.39
CA PRO A 222 10.76 16.90 -1.56
C PRO A 222 9.68 15.98 -0.98
N GLU A 223 8.48 16.53 -0.80
CA GLU A 223 7.29 15.87 -0.32
C GLU A 223 6.08 16.45 -1.05
N LEU A 224 5.15 15.59 -1.46
CA LEU A 224 3.87 16.00 -2.03
C LEU A 224 2.75 15.05 -1.60
N GLU A 225 1.52 15.52 -1.71
CA GLU A 225 0.34 14.82 -1.22
C GLU A 225 -0.74 14.77 -2.31
N GLY A 226 -1.41 13.62 -2.44
CA GLY A 226 -2.47 13.43 -3.42
C GLY A 226 -2.97 11.99 -3.50
N GLU A 227 -3.80 11.71 -4.51
CA GLU A 227 -4.37 10.38 -4.76
C GLU A 227 -3.47 9.57 -5.69
N MET A 228 -3.25 8.29 -5.36
CA MET A 228 -2.51 7.38 -6.23
C MET A 228 -3.36 6.90 -7.41
N VAL A 229 -2.74 6.92 -8.58
CA VAL A 229 -3.27 6.36 -9.81
C VAL A 229 -2.25 5.41 -10.42
N PHE A 230 -2.72 4.24 -10.86
CA PHE A 230 -1.85 3.18 -11.38
C PHE A 230 -2.14 2.85 -12.84
N THR A 231 -1.08 2.63 -13.59
CA THR A 231 -1.12 2.09 -14.95
C THR A 231 -0.19 0.88 -15.03
N HIS A 232 -0.69 -0.26 -15.48
CA HIS A 232 0.15 -1.43 -15.72
C HIS A 232 1.04 -1.20 -16.94
N LEU A 233 2.30 -1.63 -16.83
CA LEU A 233 3.30 -1.56 -17.88
C LEU A 233 3.56 -2.92 -18.53
N ASP A 234 3.21 -4.01 -17.85
CA ASP A 234 3.41 -5.37 -18.33
C ASP A 234 2.39 -6.34 -17.70
N ARG A 235 1.12 -6.32 -18.14
CA ARG A 235 0.09 -7.21 -17.59
C ARG A 235 -0.84 -7.73 -18.69
N ALA A 236 -0.82 -9.04 -18.91
CA ALA A 236 -1.64 -9.67 -19.94
C ALA A 236 -3.12 -9.81 -19.55
N CYS A 237 -3.40 -10.11 -18.28
CA CYS A 237 -4.76 -10.39 -17.79
C CYS A 237 -5.27 -9.27 -16.88
N ASN A 238 -6.43 -8.69 -17.22
CA ASN A 238 -7.03 -7.55 -16.54
C ASN A 238 -6.05 -6.40 -16.25
N PRO A 239 -5.27 -5.93 -17.24
CA PRO A 239 -4.46 -4.73 -17.07
C PRO A 239 -5.36 -3.53 -16.78
N MET A 240 -4.83 -2.62 -15.98
CA MET A 240 -5.48 -1.37 -15.62
C MET A 240 -4.73 -0.20 -16.24
N LEU A 241 -5.48 0.73 -16.84
CA LEU A 241 -4.98 2.03 -17.27
C LEU A 241 -5.60 3.12 -16.41
N ARG A 242 -4.75 3.97 -15.85
CA ARG A 242 -5.11 5.08 -14.94
C ARG A 242 -6.20 4.70 -13.95
N PHE A 243 -5.95 3.61 -13.23
CA PHE A 243 -6.86 3.15 -12.18
C PHE A 243 -6.70 4.02 -10.94
N ARG A 244 -7.79 4.67 -10.54
CA ARG A 244 -7.86 5.47 -9.31
C ARG A 244 -7.95 4.53 -8.12
N SER A 245 -6.88 4.46 -7.34
CA SER A 245 -6.87 3.58 -6.17
C SER A 245 -7.69 4.14 -5.02
N ARG A 246 -7.96 5.45 -5.05
CA ARG A 246 -8.56 6.25 -3.97
C ARG A 246 -7.70 6.37 -2.72
N ASP A 247 -6.51 5.76 -2.71
CA ASP A 247 -5.56 5.93 -1.62
C ASP A 247 -4.95 7.32 -1.69
N HIS A 248 -5.12 8.06 -0.60
CA HIS A 248 -4.51 9.35 -0.39
C HIS A 248 -3.18 9.17 0.33
N VAL A 249 -2.11 9.65 -0.29
CA VAL A 249 -0.75 9.40 0.17
C VAL A 249 0.05 10.69 0.28
N VAL A 250 1.03 10.64 1.18
CA VAL A 250 2.18 11.54 1.15
C VAL A 250 3.33 10.79 0.50
N MET A 251 3.89 11.36 -0.57
CA MET A 251 5.04 10.84 -1.28
C MET A 251 6.28 11.69 -1.01
N LYS A 252 7.33 11.06 -0.50
CA LYS A 252 8.67 11.63 -0.32
C LYS A 252 9.57 11.25 -1.49
N THR A 253 10.20 12.25 -2.10
CA THR A 253 11.13 12.10 -3.23
C THR A 253 12.60 12.26 -2.80
N SER A 254 12.83 12.68 -1.55
CA SER A 254 14.18 12.79 -0.99
C SER A 254 14.90 11.45 -0.94
N ALA A 255 16.23 11.48 -1.02
CA ALA A 255 17.06 10.27 -0.98
C ALA A 255 16.90 9.50 0.35
N CYS A 256 16.93 8.17 0.26
CA CYS A 256 16.91 7.30 1.43
C CYS A 256 18.32 6.79 1.78
N ALA A 257 18.60 6.62 3.07
CA ALA A 257 19.86 6.03 3.55
C ALA A 257 20.09 4.58 3.09
N CYS A 258 19.02 3.85 2.72
CA CYS A 258 19.08 2.49 2.18
C CYS A 258 19.65 2.46 0.74
N GLY A 259 19.73 3.60 0.05
CA GLY A 259 20.28 3.71 -1.30
C GLY A 259 19.31 3.40 -2.45
N ARG A 260 18.06 3.00 -2.16
CA ARG A 260 17.00 2.90 -3.18
C ARG A 260 16.66 4.29 -3.69
N THR A 261 16.41 4.38 -5.00
CA THR A 261 16.14 5.64 -5.71
C THR A 261 14.66 5.95 -5.86
N GLY A 262 13.80 4.93 -5.73
CA GLY A 262 12.34 5.09 -5.82
C GLY A 262 11.77 5.92 -4.67
N PRO A 263 10.64 6.63 -4.91
CA PRO A 263 9.99 7.44 -3.89
C PRO A 263 9.46 6.59 -2.74
N ARG A 264 9.20 7.24 -1.60
CA ARG A 264 8.64 6.60 -0.41
C ARG A 264 7.25 7.13 -0.13
N LEU A 265 6.33 6.25 0.19
CA LEU A 265 4.91 6.52 0.35
C LEU A 265 4.49 6.31 1.80
N LYS A 266 3.58 7.16 2.27
CA LYS A 266 2.78 6.93 3.48
C LYS A 266 1.31 7.05 3.11
N CYS A 267 0.53 5.99 3.35
CA CYS A 267 -0.91 6.05 3.17
C CYS A 267 -1.54 6.81 4.34
N VAL A 268 -2.28 7.87 4.03
CA VAL A 268 -2.97 8.71 5.02
C VAL A 268 -4.44 8.30 5.13
N GLY A 269 -5.04 7.71 4.11
CA GLY A 269 -6.43 7.27 4.15
C GLY A 269 -7.01 7.14 2.75
N TRP A 270 -8.34 7.06 2.65
CA TRP A 270 -9.03 6.98 1.37
C TRP A 270 -9.81 8.26 1.03
N THR A 271 -9.61 8.77 -0.19
CA THR A 271 -10.21 10.02 -0.68
C THR A 271 -11.73 10.07 -0.61
N ASP A 272 -12.41 8.92 -0.61
CA ASP A 272 -13.85 8.79 -0.40
C ASP A 272 -14.27 8.77 1.08
N ASP A 273 -13.37 8.45 2.01
CA ASP A 273 -13.59 8.47 3.46
C ASP A 273 -13.25 9.82 4.12
N MET A 274 -12.76 10.79 3.35
CA MET A 274 -12.42 12.13 3.82
C MET A 274 -13.67 12.90 4.31
N LEU A 275 -13.60 13.49 5.49
CA LEU A 275 -14.68 14.28 6.08
C LEU A 275 -14.42 15.78 5.95
N ILE A 276 -15.42 16.56 5.55
CA ILE A 276 -15.35 18.02 5.49
C ILE A 276 -16.06 18.59 6.72
N LEU A 277 -15.29 19.12 7.66
CA LEU A 277 -15.75 19.78 8.88
C LEU A 277 -15.49 21.27 8.81
N ARG A 278 -16.55 22.09 8.79
CA ARG A 278 -16.45 23.56 8.69
C ARG A 278 -15.56 24.02 7.52
N GLY A 279 -15.59 23.28 6.41
CA GLY A 279 -14.78 23.57 5.22
C GLY A 279 -13.33 23.11 5.30
N VAL A 280 -12.95 22.37 6.35
CA VAL A 280 -11.62 21.76 6.51
C VAL A 280 -11.72 20.27 6.22
N ASN A 281 -10.81 19.75 5.40
CA ASN A 281 -10.68 18.32 5.14
C ASN A 281 -10.05 17.63 6.36
N VAL A 282 -10.71 16.61 6.87
CA VAL A 282 -10.34 15.86 8.05
C VAL A 282 -10.33 14.38 7.70
N TRP A 283 -9.15 13.77 7.85
CA TRP A 283 -8.94 12.36 7.61
C TRP A 283 -9.20 11.55 8.88
N PRO A 284 -9.90 10.41 8.81
CA PRO A 284 -10.08 9.53 9.96
C PRO A 284 -8.76 9.13 10.63
N SER A 285 -7.70 8.90 9.88
CA SER A 285 -6.35 8.60 10.40
C SER A 285 -5.79 9.72 11.29
N ALA A 286 -5.94 10.98 10.90
CA ALA A 286 -5.48 12.12 11.71
C ALA A 286 -6.24 12.21 13.04
N ILE A 287 -7.52 11.82 13.06
CA ILE A 287 -8.29 11.69 14.31
C ILE A 287 -7.75 10.53 15.14
N LYS A 288 -7.44 9.38 14.52
CA LYS A 288 -6.86 8.20 15.19
C LYS A 288 -5.51 8.54 15.83
N ASP A 289 -4.64 9.29 15.16
CA ASP A 289 -3.35 9.74 15.71
C ASP A 289 -3.54 10.55 17.00
N VAL A 290 -4.49 11.48 17.00
CA VAL A 290 -4.83 12.26 18.20
C VAL A 290 -5.42 11.37 19.30
N VAL A 291 -6.34 10.46 18.97
CA VAL A 291 -6.91 9.50 19.94
C VAL A 291 -5.80 8.64 20.55
N MET A 292 -4.85 8.14 19.75
CA MET A 292 -3.74 7.32 20.24
C MET A 292 -2.85 8.06 21.24
N SER A 293 -2.76 9.39 21.16
CA SER A 293 -1.98 10.19 22.12
C SER A 293 -2.51 10.19 23.55
N PHE A 294 -3.78 9.80 23.77
CA PHE A 294 -4.39 9.71 25.12
C PHE A 294 -4.17 8.35 25.80
N ARG A 295 -3.42 7.43 25.18
CA ARG A 295 -3.03 6.19 25.86
C ARG A 295 -2.09 6.50 27.05
N PRO A 296 -2.18 5.74 28.15
CA PRO A 296 -2.97 4.51 28.32
C PRO A 296 -4.38 4.71 28.91
N GLU A 297 -4.87 5.96 29.04
CA GLU A 297 -6.15 6.25 29.71
C GLU A 297 -7.37 5.67 28.97
N ILE A 298 -7.21 5.44 27.66
CA ILE A 298 -8.18 4.81 26.77
C ILE A 298 -7.53 3.64 25.99
N SER A 299 -8.36 2.77 25.44
CA SER A 299 -7.93 1.67 24.56
C SER A 299 -7.38 2.18 23.22
N GLY A 300 -7.77 3.39 22.80
CA GLY A 300 -7.41 3.97 21.51
C GLY A 300 -8.31 3.51 20.36
N GLU A 301 -9.29 2.63 20.63
CA GLU A 301 -10.33 2.31 19.66
C GLU A 301 -11.34 3.45 19.53
N MET A 302 -11.80 3.69 18.30
CA MET A 302 -12.69 4.80 18.02
C MET A 302 -13.70 4.47 16.93
N VAL A 303 -14.85 5.12 17.03
CA VAL A 303 -15.88 5.11 15.99
C VAL A 303 -16.30 6.55 15.72
N ILE A 304 -16.17 6.96 14.46
CA ILE A 304 -16.71 8.22 13.98
C ILE A 304 -18.18 7.98 13.59
N SER A 305 -19.09 8.56 14.36
CA SER A 305 -20.54 8.42 14.14
C SER A 305 -21.04 9.57 13.28
N LEU A 306 -21.40 9.25 12.03
CA LEU A 306 -22.01 10.19 11.09
C LEU A 306 -23.53 10.01 11.08
N ASP A 307 -24.29 11.12 11.10
CA ASP A 307 -25.75 11.09 10.97
C ASP A 307 -26.21 10.91 9.51
N THR A 308 -25.38 11.33 8.58
CA THR A 308 -25.57 11.18 7.13
C THR A 308 -24.25 10.70 6.51
N PRO A 309 -24.28 9.95 5.40
CA PRO A 309 -23.06 9.62 4.65
C PRO A 309 -22.23 10.88 4.35
N GLY A 310 -20.90 10.75 4.41
CA GLY A 310 -19.96 11.83 4.13
C GLY A 310 -19.98 12.33 2.66
N PRO A 311 -19.10 13.28 2.29
CA PRO A 311 -17.98 13.76 3.08
C PRO A 311 -18.34 14.92 4.03
N LYS A 312 -19.39 15.71 3.75
CA LYS A 312 -19.73 16.89 4.58
C LYS A 312 -20.34 16.47 5.92
N VAL A 313 -19.76 16.96 7.01
CA VAL A 313 -20.27 16.72 8.37
C VAL A 313 -20.72 18.03 9.01
N THR A 314 -21.95 18.04 9.52
CA THR A 314 -22.45 19.14 10.37
C THR A 314 -21.87 18.99 11.78
N PRO A 315 -21.09 19.96 12.28
CA PRO A 315 -20.53 19.88 13.62
C PRO A 315 -21.62 19.78 14.72
N PRO A 316 -21.34 19.11 15.85
CA PRO A 316 -20.06 18.49 16.20
C PRO A 316 -19.85 17.11 15.53
N LEU A 317 -18.59 16.79 15.16
CA LEU A 317 -18.25 15.41 14.80
C LEU A 317 -18.34 14.55 16.07
N ARG A 318 -19.21 13.54 16.04
CA ARG A 318 -19.37 12.63 17.17
C ARG A 318 -18.39 11.48 17.06
N ILE A 319 -17.46 11.43 18.00
CA ILE A 319 -16.45 10.37 18.09
C ILE A 319 -16.74 9.62 19.40
N LYS A 320 -16.94 8.31 19.29
CA LYS A 320 -16.93 7.40 20.44
C LYS A 320 -15.51 6.86 20.57
N VAL A 321 -14.98 6.87 21.77
CA VAL A 321 -13.64 6.38 22.09
C VAL A 321 -13.78 5.41 23.25
N GLU A 322 -13.12 4.27 23.15
CA GLU A 322 -13.00 3.26 24.20
C GLU A 322 -11.62 3.35 24.85
#